data_AF-A0A7S2CJF8-F1
#
_entry.id   AF-A0A7S2CJF8-F1
#
_cell.length_a   1.000
_cell.length_b   1.000
_cell.length_c   1.000
_cell.angle_alpha   90.00
_cell.angle_beta   90.00
_cell.angle_gamma   90.00
#
_symmetry.space_group_name_H-M   'P 1'
#
loop_
_entity.id
_entity.type
_entity.pdbx_description
1 polymer ?
#
loop_
_entity_poly.entity_id
_entity_poly.type
_entity_poly.pdbx_seq_one_letter_code
_entity_poly.pdbx_strand_id
1 'polypeptide(L)'
;VMLPDTTGMWCSLLDRESLDALNYAESLDKYVEYGPNPLAPENVNYRMSMNLLRHFFDAFQTTLPSTGASIQSWVFAHAETTLPLLTLLGVVQPPPLDSDSPLPDDFKAADIACFATNLVASLHECSASDDESTKFFGVRFYVNEKEVKIPACGDEQAVCKLETLQEEFHDALVEWDYDTVCQGSCACSWGSSS
;
A
#
# COMPACT_ATOMS: atom_id res chain seq x y z
N VAL A 1 25.45 1.83 -26.77
CA VAL A 1 24.92 3.15 -27.18
C VAL A 1 24.82 3.98 -25.91
N MET A 2 25.75 4.93 -25.71
CA MET A 2 25.61 5.92 -24.64
C MET A 2 24.53 6.90 -25.10
N LEU A 3 23.41 6.97 -24.37
CA LEU A 3 22.42 8.03 -24.59
C LEU A 3 23.08 9.37 -24.21
N PRO A 4 22.95 10.43 -25.04
CA PRO A 4 23.41 11.76 -24.64
C PRO A 4 22.68 12.21 -23.37
N ASP A 5 23.30 13.10 -22.59
CA ASP A 5 22.76 13.71 -21.36
C ASP A 5 21.58 14.65 -21.67
N THR A 6 20.51 14.06 -22.18
CA THR A 6 19.26 14.73 -22.54
C THR A 6 18.47 15.12 -21.31
N THR A 7 18.68 14.42 -20.18
CA THR A 7 18.00 14.68 -18.91
C THR A 7 18.32 16.08 -18.39
N GLY A 8 19.60 16.49 -18.40
CA GLY A 8 19.99 17.84 -17.97
C GLY A 8 19.36 18.95 -18.81
N MET A 9 19.21 18.73 -20.13
CA MET A 9 18.62 19.72 -21.03
C MET A 9 17.11 19.88 -20.78
N TRP A 10 16.36 18.79 -20.65
CA TRP A 10 14.92 18.88 -20.36
C TRP A 10 14.64 19.47 -18.99
N CYS A 11 15.41 19.10 -17.96
CA CYS A 11 15.28 19.69 -16.63
C CYS A 11 15.57 21.19 -16.62
N SER A 12 16.51 21.67 -17.45
CA SER A 12 16.84 23.10 -17.54
C SER A 12 15.73 23.98 -18.12
N LEU A 13 14.73 23.38 -18.76
CA LEU A 13 13.56 24.09 -19.31
C LEU A 13 12.48 24.36 -18.26
N LEU A 14 12.55 23.71 -17.10
CA LEU A 14 11.55 23.80 -16.05
C LEU A 14 12.14 24.54 -14.84
N ASP A 15 11.48 25.62 -14.44
CA ASP A 15 11.78 26.26 -13.16
C ASP A 15 11.13 25.52 -11.99
N ARG A 16 11.40 25.99 -10.77
CA ARG A 16 10.92 25.33 -9.57
C ARG A 16 9.38 25.30 -9.50
N GLU A 17 8.74 26.40 -9.88
CA GLU A 17 7.29 26.52 -9.90
C GLU A 17 6.65 25.53 -10.89
N SER A 18 7.23 25.39 -12.08
CA SER A 18 6.78 24.41 -13.08
C SER A 18 6.93 22.97 -12.56
N LEU A 19 8.02 22.65 -11.87
CA LEU A 19 8.24 21.33 -11.28
C LEU A 19 7.26 21.03 -10.15
N ASP A 20 6.98 22.02 -9.29
CA ASP A 20 6.05 21.87 -8.19
C ASP A 20 4.61 21.69 -8.71
N ALA A 21 4.23 22.40 -9.78
CA ALA A 21 2.95 22.20 -10.46
C ALA A 21 2.83 20.81 -11.11
N LEU A 22 3.89 20.31 -11.76
CA LEU A 22 3.90 18.96 -12.33
C LEU A 22 3.78 17.88 -11.25
N ASN A 23 4.52 18.03 -10.14
CA ASN A 23 4.44 17.10 -9.02
C ASN A 23 3.04 17.06 -8.41
N TYR A 24 2.35 18.20 -8.33
CA TYR A 24 0.99 18.23 -7.82
C TYR A 24 -0.03 17.67 -8.80
N ALA A 25 0.11 17.94 -10.10
CA ALA A 25 -0.74 17.33 -11.11
C ALA A 25 -0.70 15.80 -11.03
N GLU A 26 0.50 15.23 -10.90
CA GLU A 26 0.70 13.78 -10.68
C GLU A 26 0.10 13.32 -9.35
N SER A 27 0.29 14.09 -8.27
CA SER A 27 -0.24 13.75 -6.95
C SER A 27 -1.77 13.79 -6.92
N LEU A 28 -2.39 14.73 -7.63
CA LEU A 28 -3.84 14.82 -7.77
C LEU A 28 -4.40 13.64 -8.58
N ASP A 29 -3.75 13.26 -9.69
CA ASP A 29 -4.10 12.09 -10.48
C ASP A 29 -4.12 10.83 -9.61
N LYS A 30 -3.01 10.56 -8.92
CA LYS A 30 -2.88 9.39 -8.04
C LYS A 30 -3.83 9.41 -6.85
N TYR A 31 -4.12 10.58 -6.29
CA TYR A 31 -5.12 10.72 -5.22
C TYR A 31 -6.53 10.37 -5.70
N VAL A 32 -6.92 10.88 -6.88
CA VAL A 32 -8.24 10.66 -7.46
C VAL A 32 -8.45 9.21 -7.88
N GLU A 33 -7.42 8.54 -8.41
CA GLU A 33 -7.49 7.17 -8.92
C GLU A 33 -7.31 6.11 -7.83
N TYR A 34 -6.37 6.32 -6.90
CA TYR A 34 -5.90 5.27 -5.97
C TYR A 34 -5.95 5.70 -4.49
N GLY A 35 -6.12 6.99 -4.23
CA GLY A 35 -6.20 7.55 -2.89
C GLY A 35 -7.61 7.47 -2.28
N PRO A 36 -7.79 8.04 -1.07
CA PRO A 36 -9.07 8.08 -0.36
C PRO A 36 -9.98 9.18 -0.94
N ASN A 37 -10.27 9.09 -2.23
CA ASN A 37 -11.12 10.05 -2.93
C ASN A 37 -12.59 9.90 -2.48
N PRO A 38 -13.19 10.90 -1.82
CA PRO A 38 -14.56 10.82 -1.31
C PRO A 38 -15.62 10.77 -2.41
N LEU A 39 -15.25 11.04 -3.67
CA LEU A 39 -16.15 10.99 -4.83
C LEU A 39 -16.25 9.60 -5.46
N ALA A 40 -15.39 8.65 -5.08
CA ALA A 40 -15.41 7.30 -5.60
C ALA A 40 -16.56 6.48 -4.97
N PRO A 41 -17.47 5.90 -5.78
CA PRO A 41 -18.50 5.01 -5.27
C PRO A 41 -17.88 3.87 -4.45
N GLU A 42 -18.39 3.66 -3.25
CA GLU A 42 -17.96 2.60 -2.33
C GLU A 42 -16.44 2.58 -2.04
N ASN A 43 -15.73 3.67 -2.30
CA ASN A 43 -14.28 3.78 -2.14
C ASN A 43 -13.48 2.70 -2.92
N VAL A 44 -13.96 2.29 -4.10
CA VAL A 44 -13.36 1.21 -4.91
C VAL A 44 -11.86 1.42 -5.21
N ASN A 45 -11.44 2.68 -5.33
CA ASN A 45 -10.08 3.12 -5.66
C ASN A 45 -8.97 2.43 -4.86
N TYR A 46 -9.06 2.43 -3.53
CA TYR A 46 -8.09 1.75 -2.70
C TYR A 46 -8.55 0.34 -2.32
N ARG A 47 -9.87 0.09 -2.29
CA ARG A 47 -10.45 -1.23 -1.97
C ARG A 47 -10.12 -2.32 -2.99
N MET A 48 -9.77 -1.96 -4.22
CA MET A 48 -9.25 -2.94 -5.19
C MET A 48 -8.00 -3.69 -4.71
N SER A 49 -7.26 -3.14 -3.74
CA SER A 49 -6.11 -3.79 -3.11
C SER A 49 -6.44 -4.77 -1.98
N MET A 50 -7.71 -4.94 -1.61
CA MET A 50 -8.11 -5.86 -0.52
C MET A 50 -7.68 -7.31 -0.78
N ASN A 51 -7.69 -7.77 -2.03
CA ASN A 51 -7.16 -9.09 -2.39
C ASN A 51 -5.65 -9.20 -2.18
N LEU A 52 -4.90 -8.12 -2.44
CA LEU A 52 -3.47 -8.10 -2.15
C LEU A 52 -3.23 -8.10 -0.63
N LEU A 53 -4.03 -7.36 0.13
CA LEU A 53 -3.97 -7.39 1.59
C LEU A 53 -4.23 -8.80 2.14
N ARG A 54 -5.26 -9.51 1.64
CA ARG A 54 -5.51 -10.92 1.97
C ARG A 54 -4.27 -11.78 1.75
N HIS A 55 -3.59 -11.62 0.61
CA HIS A 55 -2.38 -12.38 0.30
C HIS A 55 -1.26 -12.18 1.34
N PHE A 56 -1.09 -10.97 1.91
CA PHE A 56 -0.15 -10.74 3.01
C PHE A 56 -0.54 -11.54 4.27
N PHE A 57 -1.82 -11.53 4.64
CA PHE A 57 -2.29 -12.26 5.82
C PHE A 57 -2.25 -13.78 5.65
N ASP A 58 -2.51 -14.28 4.45
CA ASP A 58 -2.38 -15.70 4.14
C ASP A 58 -0.93 -16.17 4.28
N ALA A 59 0.03 -15.34 3.87
CA ALA A 59 1.45 -15.60 4.07
C ALA A 59 1.81 -15.67 5.56
N PHE A 60 1.28 -14.77 6.40
CA PHE A 60 1.45 -14.83 7.84
C PHE A 60 0.85 -16.11 8.44
N GLN A 61 -0.40 -16.41 8.12
CA GLN A 61 -1.10 -17.59 8.61
C GLN A 61 -0.41 -18.90 8.23
N THR A 62 0.17 -18.97 7.04
CA THR A 62 0.95 -20.14 6.60
C THR A 62 2.24 -20.30 7.41
N THR A 63 2.80 -19.21 7.93
CA THR A 63 4.09 -19.20 8.65
C THR A 63 3.95 -19.45 10.14
N LEU A 64 2.83 -19.06 10.76
CA LEU A 64 2.58 -19.23 12.20
C LEU A 64 2.76 -20.68 12.72
N PRO A 65 2.33 -21.74 12.01
CA PRO A 65 2.52 -23.13 12.45
C PRO A 65 3.96 -23.63 12.33
N SER A 66 4.79 -22.98 11.52
CA SER A 66 6.17 -23.41 11.21
C SER A 66 7.20 -22.68 12.07
N THR A 67 7.12 -22.86 13.39
CA THR A 67 8.09 -22.30 14.34
C THR A 67 9.52 -22.69 13.95
N GLY A 68 10.32 -21.68 13.55
CA GLY A 68 11.72 -21.85 13.14
C GLY A 68 12.01 -21.80 11.63
N ALA A 69 10.99 -21.69 10.76
CA ALA A 69 11.19 -21.49 9.32
C ALA A 69 10.98 -20.01 8.95
N SER A 70 11.99 -19.36 8.37
CA SER A 70 11.81 -18.05 7.74
C SER A 70 11.15 -18.23 6.38
N ILE A 71 9.85 -17.97 6.29
CA ILE A 71 9.14 -17.93 5.02
C ILE A 71 9.23 -16.51 4.47
N GLN A 72 9.61 -16.37 3.20
CA GLN A 72 9.66 -15.10 2.49
C GLN A 72 8.68 -15.15 1.32
N SER A 73 7.79 -14.17 1.23
CA SER A 73 6.91 -13.96 0.08
C SER A 73 7.28 -12.64 -0.58
N TRP A 74 7.50 -12.68 -1.90
CA TRP A 74 7.91 -11.53 -2.70
C TRP A 74 6.90 -11.33 -3.84
N VAL A 75 6.29 -10.15 -3.86
CA VAL A 75 5.33 -9.76 -4.90
C VAL A 75 5.85 -8.51 -5.59
N PHE A 76 5.85 -8.53 -6.93
CA PHE A 76 6.22 -7.39 -7.76
C PHE A 76 4.97 -6.90 -8.48
N ALA A 77 4.71 -5.61 -8.39
CA ALA A 77 3.51 -5.00 -8.97
C ALA A 77 3.82 -3.59 -9.49
N HIS A 78 2.82 -3.00 -10.14
CA HIS A 78 2.88 -1.62 -10.60
C HIS A 78 2.58 -0.63 -9.46
N ALA A 79 2.91 0.65 -9.66
CA ALA A 79 2.62 1.70 -8.69
C ALA A 79 1.10 1.78 -8.41
N GLU A 80 0.30 1.56 -9.45
CA GLU A 80 -1.16 1.49 -9.44
C GLU A 80 -1.71 0.30 -8.63
N THR A 81 -0.87 -0.63 -8.19
CA THR A 81 -1.25 -1.72 -7.27
C THR A 81 -0.76 -1.46 -5.86
N THR A 82 0.48 -0.98 -5.72
CA THR A 82 1.10 -0.71 -4.41
C THR A 82 0.45 0.49 -3.72
N LEU A 83 0.14 1.56 -4.46
CA LEU A 83 -0.42 2.78 -3.89
C LEU A 83 -1.82 2.56 -3.26
N PRO A 84 -2.79 1.91 -3.93
CA PRO A 84 -4.05 1.49 -3.31
C PRO A 84 -3.87 0.74 -1.99
N LEU A 85 -2.86 -0.15 -1.91
CA LEU A 85 -2.59 -0.90 -0.69
C LEU A 85 -2.06 0.01 0.43
N LEU A 86 -1.17 0.95 0.11
CA LEU A 86 -0.67 1.94 1.07
C LEU A 86 -1.80 2.84 1.59
N THR A 87 -2.74 3.21 0.72
CA THR A 87 -3.95 3.94 1.11
C THR A 87 -4.89 3.08 1.95
N LEU A 88 -5.11 1.81 1.58
CA LEU A 88 -5.95 0.88 2.35
C LEU A 88 -5.40 0.66 3.77
N LEU A 89 -4.07 0.55 3.91
CA LEU A 89 -3.39 0.45 5.20
C LEU A 89 -3.40 1.76 6.00
N GLY A 90 -3.89 2.85 5.41
CA GLY A 90 -3.90 4.17 6.04
C GLY A 90 -2.51 4.81 6.18
N VAL A 91 -1.48 4.25 5.55
CA VAL A 91 -0.11 4.81 5.54
C VAL A 91 -0.10 6.16 4.85
N VAL A 92 -0.93 6.31 3.82
CA VAL A 92 -1.08 7.56 3.10
C VAL A 92 -2.53 8.02 3.18
N GLN A 93 -2.77 9.00 4.05
CA GLN A 93 -4.07 9.65 4.26
C GLN A 93 -3.93 11.15 4.06
N PRO A 94 -3.89 11.60 2.79
CA PRO A 94 -3.78 13.02 2.54
C PRO A 94 -5.07 13.75 2.91
N PRO A 95 -4.99 15.05 3.24
CA PRO A 95 -6.17 15.89 3.26
C PRO A 95 -6.81 15.88 1.86
N PRO A 96 -8.12 16.16 1.75
CA PRO A 96 -8.78 16.26 0.45
C PRO A 96 -8.00 17.19 -0.48
N LEU A 97 -7.48 16.64 -1.57
CA LEU A 97 -6.87 17.43 -2.62
C LEU A 97 -7.98 17.96 -3.52
N ASP A 98 -7.91 19.24 -3.87
CA ASP A 98 -8.82 19.87 -4.81
C ASP A 98 -8.03 20.57 -5.93
N SER A 99 -8.68 20.86 -7.05
CA SER A 99 -7.99 21.48 -8.20
C SER A 99 -7.58 22.93 -7.98
N ASP A 100 -8.13 23.59 -6.95
CA ASP A 100 -8.10 25.05 -6.77
C ASP A 100 -7.22 25.48 -5.58
N SER A 101 -6.80 24.52 -4.75
CA SER A 101 -6.02 24.70 -3.55
C SER A 101 -4.52 24.74 -3.86
N PRO A 102 -3.75 25.56 -3.12
CA PRO A 102 -2.31 25.56 -3.25
C PRO A 102 -1.74 24.18 -2.90
N LEU A 103 -0.71 23.76 -3.65
CA LEU A 103 -0.01 22.48 -3.54
C LEU A 103 0.14 22.05 -2.07
N PRO A 104 -0.64 21.08 -1.57
CA PRO A 104 -0.47 20.59 -0.21
C PRO A 104 0.87 19.86 -0.13
N ASP A 105 1.69 20.21 0.86
CA ASP A 105 3.01 19.61 1.03
C ASP A 105 2.96 18.13 1.44
N ASP A 106 1.79 17.67 1.89
CA ASP A 106 1.60 16.43 2.65
C ASP A 106 1.33 15.20 1.77
N PHE A 107 1.04 15.38 0.48
CA PHE A 107 0.83 14.26 -0.47
C PHE A 107 1.62 14.47 -1.75
N LYS A 108 2.77 13.80 -1.82
CA LYS A 108 3.62 13.80 -3.01
C LYS A 108 3.67 12.38 -3.55
N ALA A 109 3.10 12.17 -4.74
CA ALA A 109 3.20 10.89 -5.44
C ALA A 109 4.66 10.42 -5.55
N ALA A 110 5.60 11.36 -5.69
CA ALA A 110 7.03 11.07 -5.71
C ALA A 110 7.58 10.37 -4.46
N ASP A 111 6.94 10.51 -3.29
CA ASP A 111 7.41 9.89 -2.05
C ASP A 111 6.85 8.48 -1.82
N ILE A 112 5.71 8.17 -2.45
CA ILE A 112 4.89 6.97 -2.18
C ILE A 112 4.66 6.08 -3.41
N ALA A 113 5.00 6.56 -4.60
CA ALA A 113 4.81 5.90 -5.89
C ALA A 113 5.99 6.16 -6.84
N CYS A 114 7.19 6.39 -6.30
CA CYS A 114 8.42 6.46 -7.11
C CYS A 114 8.79 5.09 -7.69
N PHE A 115 9.68 5.10 -8.68
CA PHE A 115 10.25 3.87 -9.22
C PHE A 115 10.87 3.02 -8.12
N ALA A 116 10.54 1.72 -8.15
CA ALA A 116 10.96 0.75 -7.14
C ALA A 116 10.44 1.04 -5.72
N THR A 117 9.32 1.76 -5.59
CA THR A 117 8.59 1.82 -4.32
C THR A 117 8.34 0.42 -3.81
N ASN A 118 8.62 0.19 -2.53
CA ASN A 118 8.42 -1.10 -1.88
C ASN A 118 7.67 -0.97 -0.56
N LEU A 119 6.90 -2.02 -0.24
CA LEU A 119 6.24 -2.24 1.03
C LEU A 119 6.69 -3.59 1.59
N VAL A 120 7.21 -3.59 2.80
CA VAL A 120 7.61 -4.80 3.53
C VAL A 120 6.81 -4.90 4.81
N ALA A 121 6.16 -6.04 5.03
CA ALA A 121 5.53 -6.38 6.29
C ALA A 121 6.25 -7.58 6.92
N SER A 122 6.75 -7.41 8.14
CA SER A 122 7.55 -8.43 8.84
C SER A 122 6.85 -8.89 10.10
N LEU A 123 6.64 -10.21 10.21
CA LEU A 123 6.00 -10.86 11.35
C LEU A 123 7.05 -11.32 12.36
N HIS A 124 6.83 -11.00 13.63
CA HIS A 124 7.73 -11.30 14.74
C HIS A 124 6.96 -11.96 15.89
N GLU A 125 7.56 -12.96 16.53
CA GLU A 125 7.11 -13.43 17.83
C GLU A 125 7.63 -12.43 18.88
N CYS A 126 6.73 -11.76 19.58
CA CYS A 126 7.01 -10.74 20.57
C CYS A 126 6.63 -11.23 21.97
N SER A 127 7.26 -10.67 23.01
CA SER A 127 6.90 -10.90 24.40
C SER A 127 6.75 -9.55 25.12
N ALA A 128 5.71 -9.39 25.94
CA ALA A 128 5.45 -8.15 26.66
C ALA A 128 6.42 -7.90 27.83
N SER A 129 7.15 -8.94 28.24
CA SER A 129 8.24 -8.93 29.24
C SER A 129 9.17 -10.12 28.99
N ASP A 130 10.21 -10.32 29.82
CA ASP A 130 11.01 -11.57 29.83
C ASP A 130 10.19 -12.83 30.21
N ASP A 131 8.89 -12.68 30.43
CA ASP A 131 7.97 -13.78 30.71
C ASP A 131 7.41 -14.40 29.42
N GLU A 132 7.92 -15.58 29.09
CA GLU A 132 7.51 -16.44 27.97
C GLU A 132 6.00 -16.77 27.94
N SER A 133 5.26 -16.49 29.02
CA SER A 133 3.80 -16.67 29.07
C SER A 133 2.99 -15.56 28.38
N THR A 134 3.63 -14.46 27.95
CA THR A 134 2.97 -13.30 27.33
C THR A 134 3.33 -13.09 25.86
N LYS A 135 3.49 -14.20 25.13
CA LYS A 135 3.81 -14.19 23.71
C LYS A 135 2.65 -13.71 22.85
N PHE A 136 2.94 -12.87 21.87
CA PHE A 136 2.01 -12.41 20.85
C PHE A 136 2.73 -12.24 19.51
N PHE A 137 1.99 -12.23 18.41
CA PHE A 137 2.56 -11.97 17.10
C PHE A 137 2.44 -10.49 16.76
N GLY A 138 3.57 -9.87 16.44
CA GLY A 138 3.68 -8.46 16.08
C GLY A 138 4.11 -8.28 14.63
N VAL A 139 3.51 -7.34 13.93
CA VAL A 139 3.85 -6.97 12.56
C VAL A 139 4.47 -5.58 12.52
N ARG A 140 5.59 -5.43 11.80
CA ARG A 140 6.18 -4.12 11.46
C ARG A 140 6.09 -3.88 9.96
N PHE A 141 5.79 -2.65 9.58
CA PHE A 141 5.68 -2.22 8.19
C PHE A 141 6.78 -1.26 7.82
N TYR A 142 7.29 -1.38 6.60
CA TYR A 142 8.30 -0.50 6.03
C TYR A 142 7.87 -0.09 4.63
N VAL A 143 7.93 1.21 4.34
CA VAL A 143 7.75 1.76 2.99
C VAL A 143 9.01 2.46 2.59
N ASN A 144 9.57 2.09 1.45
CA ASN A 144 10.84 2.65 0.96
C ASN A 144 11.92 2.61 2.07
N GLU A 145 12.07 1.43 2.67
CA GLU A 145 13.03 1.13 3.75
C GLU A 145 12.84 1.93 5.05
N LYS A 146 11.77 2.73 5.17
CA LYS A 146 11.44 3.49 6.39
C LYS A 146 10.31 2.81 7.11
N GLU A 147 10.49 2.60 8.42
CA GLU A 147 9.42 2.06 9.28
C GLU A 147 8.23 3.04 9.28
N VAL A 148 7.04 2.51 9.00
CA VAL A 148 5.79 3.27 8.98
C VAL A 148 4.85 2.75 10.06
N LYS A 149 4.09 3.67 10.65
CA LYS A 149 3.06 3.34 11.62
C LYS A 149 1.74 3.14 10.90
N ILE A 150 1.04 2.08 11.26
CA ILE A 150 -0.32 1.84 10.77
C ILE A 150 -1.29 2.48 11.77
N PRO A 151 -2.15 3.43 11.35
CA PRO A 151 -3.03 4.16 12.27
C PRO A 151 -3.92 3.27 13.14
N ALA A 152 -4.37 2.12 12.61
CA ALA A 152 -5.17 1.13 13.34
C ALA A 152 -4.47 0.58 14.61
N CYS A 153 -3.15 0.71 14.69
CA CYS A 153 -2.32 0.20 15.78
C CYS A 153 -2.01 1.28 16.85
N GLY A 154 -2.47 2.51 16.62
CA GLY A 154 -2.18 3.68 17.44
C GLY A 154 -0.84 4.35 17.10
N ASP A 155 -0.79 5.67 17.31
CA ASP A 155 0.32 6.53 16.85
C ASP A 155 1.66 6.31 17.56
N GLU A 156 1.68 5.56 18.67
CA GLU A 156 2.87 5.34 19.49
C GLU A 156 3.53 3.98 19.26
N GLN A 157 2.87 3.06 18.54
CA GLN A 157 3.32 1.67 18.41
C GLN A 157 4.00 1.41 17.06
N ALA A 158 5.29 1.07 17.09
CA ALA A 158 6.03 0.62 15.90
C ALA A 158 5.71 -0.83 15.51
N VAL A 159 5.24 -1.64 16.47
CA VAL A 159 4.84 -3.03 16.28
C VAL A 159 3.34 -3.14 16.50
N CYS A 160 2.62 -3.61 15.50
CA CYS A 160 1.18 -3.84 15.60
C CYS A 160 0.86 -5.29 15.92
N LYS A 161 -0.06 -5.55 16.84
CA LYS A 161 -0.54 -6.92 17.08
C LYS A 161 -1.23 -7.46 15.83
N LEU A 162 -0.93 -8.70 15.46
CA LEU A 162 -1.54 -9.32 14.29
C LEU A 162 -3.07 -9.37 14.43
N GLU A 163 -3.58 -9.63 15.64
CA GLU A 163 -5.01 -9.68 15.92
C GLU A 163 -5.69 -8.32 15.70
N THR A 164 -5.05 -7.22 16.10
CA THR A 164 -5.57 -5.86 15.85
C THR A 164 -5.68 -5.56 14.36
N LEU A 165 -4.70 -5.99 13.55
CA LEU A 165 -4.78 -5.83 12.11
C LEU A 165 -5.88 -6.72 11.49
N GLN A 166 -6.07 -7.94 11.99
CA GLN A 166 -7.15 -8.82 11.52
C GLN A 166 -8.54 -8.26 11.83
N GLU A 167 -8.70 -7.63 13.00
CA GLU A 167 -9.94 -6.95 13.39
C GLU A 167 -10.20 -5.73 12.51
N GLU A 168 -9.21 -4.85 12.33
CA GLU A 168 -9.34 -3.65 11.49
C GLU A 168 -9.69 -4.00 10.04
N PHE A 169 -8.99 -4.98 9.46
CA PHE A 169 -9.14 -5.35 8.07
C PHE A 169 -10.13 -6.50 7.85
N HIS A 170 -11.03 -6.76 8.80
CA HIS A 170 -12.01 -7.85 8.70
C HIS A 170 -12.84 -7.78 7.41
N ASP A 171 -13.30 -6.58 7.01
CA ASP A 171 -14.02 -6.37 5.73
C ASP A 171 -13.18 -6.88 4.56
N ALA A 172 -11.93 -6.42 4.45
CA ALA A 172 -10.99 -6.84 3.41
C ALA A 172 -10.68 -8.34 3.46
N LEU A 173 -10.63 -8.96 4.64
CA LEU A 173 -10.22 -10.35 4.82
C LEU A 173 -11.36 -11.33 4.59
N VAL A 174 -12.58 -10.99 5.01
CA VAL A 174 -13.71 -11.94 5.10
C VAL A 174 -14.90 -11.52 4.24
N GLU A 175 -15.26 -10.24 4.24
CA GLU A 175 -16.54 -9.78 3.69
C GLU A 175 -16.45 -9.31 2.24
N TRP A 176 -15.32 -8.73 1.84
CA TRP A 176 -15.14 -8.16 0.51
C TRP A 176 -15.18 -9.21 -0.60
N ASP A 177 -16.17 -9.14 -1.47
CA ASP A 177 -16.24 -9.98 -2.65
C ASP A 177 -15.79 -9.20 -3.89
N TYR A 178 -14.53 -9.44 -4.29
CA TYR A 178 -13.96 -8.84 -5.49
C TYR A 178 -14.79 -9.14 -6.73
N ASP A 179 -15.37 -10.34 -6.82
CA ASP A 179 -16.12 -10.74 -7.99
C ASP A 179 -17.43 -9.95 -8.05
N THR A 180 -18.16 -9.82 -6.94
CA THR A 180 -19.38 -9.02 -6.92
C THR A 180 -19.12 -7.53 -7.21
N VAL A 181 -18.01 -6.96 -6.73
CA VAL A 181 -17.70 -5.53 -6.91
C VAL A 181 -17.12 -5.24 -8.30
N CYS A 182 -16.27 -6.13 -8.82
CA CYS A 182 -15.51 -5.89 -10.06
C CYS A 182 -16.03 -6.68 -11.28
N GLN A 183 -16.95 -7.63 -11.12
CA GLN A 183 -17.52 -8.44 -12.22
C GLN A 183 -19.01 -8.14 -12.45
N GLY A 184 -19.53 -8.05 -13.67
CA GLY A 184 -18.87 -8.22 -14.97
C GLY A 184 -18.15 -9.56 -15.14
N SER A 185 -18.85 -10.69 -14.95
CA SER A 185 -18.31 -12.08 -14.90
C SER A 185 -16.87 -12.28 -15.43
N CYS A 186 -15.91 -12.67 -14.59
CA CYS A 186 -14.61 -13.18 -15.04
C CYS A 186 -14.82 -14.56 -15.68
N ALA A 187 -15.23 -14.57 -16.95
CA ALA A 187 -15.08 -15.73 -17.80
C ALA A 187 -13.64 -15.78 -18.33
N CYS A 188 -12.68 -16.10 -17.47
CA CYS A 188 -11.39 -16.61 -17.93
C CYS A 188 -11.57 -18.08 -18.31
N SER A 189 -12.15 -18.36 -19.49
CA SER A 189 -12.13 -19.71 -20.06
C SER A 189 -10.76 -19.99 -20.68
N TRP A 190 -9.80 -20.38 -19.84
CA TRP A 190 -8.58 -21.02 -20.31
C TRP A 190 -8.79 -22.54 -20.33
N GLY A 191 -8.91 -23.11 -21.54
CA GLY A 191 -8.92 -24.55 -21.83
C GLY A 191 -10.21 -24.99 -22.54
N SER A 192 -10.19 -25.68 -23.68
CA SER A 192 -9.16 -26.57 -24.23
C SER A 192 -9.15 -26.54 -25.75
N SER A 193 -7.95 -26.33 -26.32
CA SER A 193 -7.63 -26.83 -27.65
C SER A 193 -7.78 -28.36 -27.68
N SER A 194 -8.69 -28.84 -28.51
CA SER A 194 -8.76 -30.21 -29.01
C SER A 194 -9.10 -30.17 -30.49
#